data_AF-A0A5E4ND09-F1
#
_entry.id   AF-A0A5E4ND09-F1
#
_cell.length_a   1.000
_cell.length_b   1.000
_cell.length_c   1.000
_cell.angle_alpha   90.00
_cell.angle_beta   90.00
_cell.angle_gamma   90.00
#
_symmetry.space_group_name_H-M   'P 1'
#
loop_
_entity.id
_entity.type
_entity.pdbx_description
1 polymer ?
#
loop_
_entity_poly.entity_id
_entity_poly.type
_entity_poly.pdbx_seq_one_letter_code
_entity_poly.pdbx_strand_id
1 'polypeptide(L)'
;MSVKKKFLKLLKSKRVHVRIKRKNKRNHILRFCSFTALVVSLGCPICILLSILVNSYSALMVTKVLLPVEINESFFAIDNPRDLRSKSIDLLNNSLHEVFQGTDFKNSDEILSRNAYKELIQQGKKHTEIWFTASSVINSINKGKYTDGHYTKLLNWLKEKGRVKKFFNKSLFFQSDSREPENAGILGALIGSLMTIIVCLG
;
A
#
# COMPACT_ATOMS: atom_id res chain seq x y z
N MET A 1 29.63 10.41 -79.97
CA MET A 1 29.63 11.34 -78.81
C MET A 1 28.47 11.14 -77.79
N SER A 2 27.37 10.47 -78.17
CA SER A 2 26.16 10.29 -77.32
C SER A 2 26.30 9.26 -76.17
N VAL A 3 27.02 8.15 -76.41
CA VAL A 3 27.13 7.02 -75.45
C VAL A 3 27.89 7.40 -74.17
N LYS A 4 29.02 8.11 -74.30
CA LYS A 4 29.86 8.52 -73.16
C LYS A 4 29.12 9.47 -72.19
N LYS A 5 28.29 10.38 -72.72
CA LYS A 5 27.42 11.26 -71.91
C LYS A 5 26.32 10.48 -71.18
N LYS A 6 25.64 9.54 -71.84
CA LYS A 6 24.66 8.64 -71.20
C LYS A 6 25.29 7.82 -70.07
N PHE A 7 26.47 7.25 -70.30
CA PHE A 7 27.19 6.45 -69.31
C PHE A 7 27.61 7.26 -68.07
N LEU A 8 28.13 8.48 -68.27
CA LEU A 8 28.44 9.41 -67.17
C LEU A 8 27.20 9.80 -66.35
N LYS A 9 26.06 10.01 -67.01
CA LYS A 9 24.78 10.32 -66.33
C LYS A 9 24.30 9.14 -65.48
N LEU A 10 24.44 7.91 -65.98
CA LEU A 10 24.13 6.69 -65.24
C LEU A 10 25.05 6.49 -64.02
N LEU A 11 26.36 6.71 -64.18
CA LEU A 11 27.32 6.63 -63.06
C LEU A 11 27.06 7.70 -61.99
N LYS A 12 26.68 8.92 -62.38
CA LYS A 12 26.30 10.00 -61.45
C LYS A 12 25.01 9.63 -60.71
N SER A 13 24.00 9.11 -61.41
CA SER A 13 22.76 8.61 -60.82
C SER A 13 23.01 7.48 -59.82
N LYS A 14 23.85 6.49 -60.17
CA LYS A 14 24.19 5.37 -59.26
C LYS A 14 24.91 5.86 -58.00
N ARG A 15 25.85 6.81 -58.12
CA ARG A 15 26.52 7.44 -56.96
C ARG A 15 25.54 8.19 -56.06
N VAL A 16 24.58 8.92 -56.63
CA VAL A 16 23.53 9.63 -55.89
C VAL A 16 22.61 8.64 -55.17
N HIS A 17 22.15 7.57 -55.84
CA HIS A 17 21.33 6.54 -55.23
C HIS A 17 22.03 5.83 -54.06
N VAL A 18 23.30 5.47 -54.21
CA VAL A 18 24.09 4.85 -53.12
C VAL A 18 24.25 5.81 -51.94
N ARG A 19 24.50 7.11 -52.20
CA ARG A 19 24.59 8.14 -51.14
C ARG A 19 23.25 8.34 -50.41
N ILE A 20 22.13 8.41 -51.15
CA ILE A 20 20.78 8.53 -50.58
C ILE A 20 20.44 7.28 -49.76
N LYS A 21 20.72 6.08 -50.28
CA LYS A 21 20.48 4.81 -49.55
C LYS A 21 21.26 4.75 -48.24
N ARG A 22 22.53 5.18 -48.22
CA ARG A 22 23.34 5.28 -46.99
C ARG A 22 22.79 6.32 -46.01
N LYS A 23 22.37 7.49 -46.50
CA LYS A 23 21.76 8.54 -45.66
C LYS A 23 20.44 8.08 -45.05
N ASN A 24 19.58 7.42 -45.83
CA ASN A 24 18.29 6.90 -45.36
C ASN A 24 18.46 5.82 -44.29
N LYS A 25 19.44 4.91 -44.44
CA LYS A 25 19.75 3.91 -43.40
C LYS A 25 20.20 4.57 -42.09
N ARG A 26 21.07 5.59 -42.15
CA ARG A 26 21.50 6.36 -40.96
C ARG A 26 20.34 7.14 -40.34
N ASN A 27 19.45 7.71 -41.14
CA ASN A 27 18.25 8.39 -40.66
C ASN A 27 17.28 7.44 -39.96
N HIS A 28 17.11 6.22 -40.50
CA HIS A 28 16.26 5.21 -39.87
C HIS A 28 16.84 4.75 -38.53
N ILE A 29 18.16 4.53 -38.46
CA ILE A 29 18.85 4.18 -37.22
C ILE A 29 18.70 5.31 -36.19
N LEU A 30 18.92 6.57 -36.59
CA LEU A 30 18.77 7.72 -35.70
C LEU A 30 17.34 7.84 -35.15
N ARG A 31 16.33 7.74 -36.02
CA ARG A 31 14.92 7.76 -35.61
C ARG A 31 14.57 6.63 -34.67
N PHE A 32 15.08 5.43 -34.94
CA PHE A 32 14.88 4.28 -34.07
C PHE A 32 15.51 4.53 -32.69
N CYS A 33 16.76 5.00 -32.63
CA CYS A 33 17.43 5.34 -31.37
C CYS A 33 16.66 6.40 -30.57
N SER A 34 16.18 7.46 -31.21
CA SER A 34 15.37 8.50 -30.54
C SER A 34 14.04 7.96 -30.03
N PHE A 35 13.36 7.12 -30.81
CA PHE A 35 12.12 6.48 -30.39
C PHE A 35 12.35 5.55 -29.19
N THR A 36 13.39 4.70 -29.24
CA THR A 36 13.74 3.84 -28.10
C THR A 36 14.10 4.65 -26.86
N ALA A 37 14.83 5.76 -27.01
CA ALA A 37 15.17 6.64 -25.90
C ALA A 37 13.92 7.27 -25.26
N LEU A 38 12.94 7.68 -26.06
CA LEU A 38 11.65 8.19 -25.57
C LEU A 38 10.87 7.12 -24.82
N VAL A 39 10.78 5.91 -25.39
CA VAL A 39 10.09 4.76 -24.75
C VAL A 39 10.74 4.41 -23.42
N VAL A 40 12.08 4.38 -23.34
CA VAL A 40 12.79 4.12 -22.09
C VAL A 40 12.60 5.26 -21.08
N SER A 41 12.64 6.51 -21.54
CA SER A 41 12.46 7.70 -20.70
C SER A 41 11.07 7.78 -20.07
N LEU A 42 10.01 7.47 -20.82
CA LEU A 42 8.64 7.42 -20.29
C LEU A 42 8.34 6.10 -19.57
N GLY A 43 8.89 4.99 -20.06
CA GLY A 43 8.66 3.67 -19.52
C GLY A 43 9.29 3.46 -18.13
N CYS A 44 10.50 3.97 -17.91
CA CYS A 44 11.21 3.80 -16.63
C CYS A 44 10.42 4.39 -15.43
N PRO A 45 9.94 5.65 -15.47
CA PRO A 45 9.07 6.20 -14.42
C PRO A 45 7.79 5.38 -14.21
N ILE A 46 7.15 4.91 -15.28
CA ILE A 46 5.94 4.09 -15.20
C ILE A 46 6.23 2.75 -14.51
N CYS A 47 7.33 2.10 -14.85
CA CYS A 47 7.76 0.86 -14.21
C CYS A 47 8.06 1.05 -12.72
N ILE A 48 8.75 2.13 -12.36
CA ILE A 48 9.02 2.47 -10.96
C ILE A 48 7.70 2.72 -10.22
N LEU A 49 6.78 3.49 -10.80
CA LEU A 49 5.47 3.78 -10.21
C LEU A 49 4.67 2.49 -10.01
N LEU A 50 4.64 1.60 -10.99
CA LEU A 50 4.01 0.28 -10.88
C LEU A 50 4.66 -0.56 -9.77
N SER A 51 5.98 -0.59 -9.67
CA SER A 51 6.69 -1.31 -8.62
C SER A 51 6.34 -0.78 -7.23
N ILE A 52 6.22 0.55 -7.09
CA ILE A 52 5.81 1.18 -5.83
C ILE A 52 4.37 0.78 -5.51
N LEU A 53 3.45 0.80 -6.47
CA LEU A 53 2.05 0.39 -6.24
C LEU A 53 1.95 -1.09 -5.79
N VAL A 54 2.66 -2.00 -6.46
CA VAL A 54 2.66 -3.43 -6.12
C VAL A 54 3.24 -3.66 -4.72
N ASN A 55 4.37 -3.03 -4.40
CA ASN A 55 5.00 -3.16 -3.09
C ASN A 55 4.18 -2.48 -1.98
N SER A 56 3.43 -1.43 -2.32
CA SER A 56 2.57 -0.68 -1.40
C SER A 56 1.23 -1.36 -1.17
N TYR A 57 0.76 -2.25 -2.04
CA TYR A 57 -0.49 -3.00 -1.85
C TYR A 57 -0.52 -3.75 -0.51
N SER A 58 0.64 -4.29 -0.09
CA SER A 58 0.81 -4.91 1.22
C SER A 58 0.53 -3.94 2.37
N ALA A 59 0.85 -2.65 2.23
CA ALA A 59 0.57 -1.63 3.24
C ALA A 59 -0.94 -1.30 3.35
N LEU A 60 -1.68 -1.42 2.24
CA LEU A 60 -3.12 -1.17 2.19
C LEU A 60 -3.93 -2.26 2.91
N MET A 61 -3.35 -3.44 3.08
CA MET A 61 -3.97 -4.53 3.82
C MET A 61 -3.56 -4.47 5.29
N VAL A 62 -4.52 -4.59 6.19
CA VAL A 62 -4.31 -4.68 7.63
C VAL A 62 -4.86 -6.00 8.16
N THR A 63 -4.15 -6.60 9.12
CA THR A 63 -4.61 -7.79 9.81
C THR A 63 -5.59 -7.37 10.90
N LYS A 64 -6.78 -7.99 10.94
CA LYS A 64 -7.74 -7.81 12.01
C LYS A 64 -7.98 -9.11 12.77
N VAL A 65 -8.25 -8.98 14.06
CA VAL A 65 -8.57 -10.05 15.00
C VAL A 65 -10.04 -9.93 15.40
N LEU A 66 -10.76 -11.05 15.38
CA LEU A 66 -12.15 -11.15 15.80
C LEU A 66 -12.21 -11.43 17.30
N LEU A 67 -12.79 -10.48 18.05
CA LEU A 67 -12.95 -10.62 19.49
C LEU A 67 -14.43 -10.56 19.89
N PRO A 68 -14.86 -11.45 20.82
CA PRO A 68 -16.16 -11.35 21.45
C PRO A 68 -16.10 -10.23 22.49
N VAL A 69 -16.90 -9.19 22.31
CA VAL A 69 -16.90 -8.00 23.16
C VAL A 69 -18.34 -7.70 23.56
N GLU A 70 -18.63 -7.92 24.85
CA GLU A 70 -19.91 -7.55 25.45
C GLU A 70 -19.84 -6.13 25.98
N ILE A 71 -20.54 -5.22 25.32
CA ILE A 71 -20.56 -3.81 25.72
C ILE A 71 -21.78 -3.56 26.60
N ASN A 72 -21.53 -3.37 27.90
CA ASN A 72 -22.56 -3.05 28.87
C ASN A 72 -23.08 -1.61 28.70
N GLU A 73 -24.34 -1.35 29.06
CA GLU A 73 -24.92 -0.01 28.95
C GLU A 73 -24.16 1.06 29.76
N SER A 74 -23.54 0.65 30.87
CA SER A 74 -22.69 1.50 31.72
C SER A 74 -21.43 2.01 31.03
N PHE A 75 -20.98 1.37 29.95
CA PHE A 75 -19.83 1.80 29.18
C PHE A 75 -20.09 3.11 28.41
N PHE A 76 -21.31 3.30 27.92
CA PHE A 76 -21.71 4.50 27.16
C PHE A 76 -22.12 5.68 28.06
N ALA A 77 -22.28 5.44 29.37
CA ALA A 77 -22.58 6.50 30.34
C ALA A 77 -21.33 7.28 30.80
N ILE A 78 -20.14 6.91 30.31
CA ILE A 78 -18.88 7.54 30.68
C ILE A 78 -18.64 8.78 29.81
N ASP A 79 -18.81 9.97 30.40
CA ASP A 79 -18.57 11.25 29.70
C ASP A 79 -17.08 11.64 29.62
N ASN A 80 -16.24 11.15 30.54
CA ASN A 80 -14.83 11.51 30.58
C ASN A 80 -14.01 10.68 29.57
N PRO A 81 -13.36 11.31 28.56
CA PRO A 81 -12.65 10.59 27.50
C PRO A 81 -11.45 9.78 28.00
N ARG A 82 -10.84 10.15 29.13
CA ARG A 82 -9.73 9.38 29.72
C ARG A 82 -10.21 8.07 30.36
N ASP A 83 -11.32 8.14 31.08
CA ASP A 83 -11.93 6.98 31.75
C ASP A 83 -12.56 6.04 30.73
N LEU A 84 -13.13 6.59 29.66
CA LEU A 84 -13.64 5.81 28.54
C LEU A 84 -12.51 5.02 27.87
N ARG A 85 -11.34 5.64 27.66
CA ARG A 85 -10.18 4.97 27.08
C ARG A 85 -9.67 3.83 27.96
N SER A 86 -9.45 4.06 29.26
CA SER A 86 -8.95 3.01 30.17
C SER A 86 -9.93 1.84 30.22
N LYS A 87 -11.23 2.12 30.39
CA LYS A 87 -12.26 1.08 30.43
C LYS A 87 -12.35 0.27 29.14
N SER A 88 -12.16 0.92 27.99
CA SER A 88 -12.12 0.25 26.68
C SER A 88 -10.95 -0.74 26.61
N ILE A 89 -9.76 -0.31 27.06
CA ILE A 89 -8.56 -1.14 27.06
C ILE A 89 -8.76 -2.33 28.00
N ASP A 90 -9.28 -2.09 29.21
CA ASP A 90 -9.57 -3.17 30.17
C ASP A 90 -10.54 -4.21 29.58
N LEU A 91 -11.59 -3.75 28.90
CA LEU A 91 -12.58 -4.63 28.25
C LEU A 91 -11.91 -5.48 27.16
N LEU A 92 -11.14 -4.85 26.27
CA LEU A 92 -10.41 -5.55 25.21
C LEU A 92 -9.39 -6.55 25.78
N ASN A 93 -8.70 -6.18 26.86
CA ASN A 93 -7.73 -7.05 27.52
C ASN A 93 -8.42 -8.27 28.14
N ASN A 94 -9.56 -8.09 28.81
CA ASN A 94 -10.35 -9.20 29.36
C ASN A 94 -10.86 -10.15 28.26
N SER A 95 -11.39 -9.60 27.17
CA SER A 95 -11.83 -10.39 26.00
C SER A 95 -10.67 -11.20 25.39
N LEU A 96 -9.49 -10.60 25.28
CA LEU A 96 -8.31 -11.31 24.80
C LEU A 96 -7.88 -12.43 25.76
N HIS A 97 -7.85 -12.18 27.06
CA HIS A 97 -7.54 -13.24 28.04
C HIS A 97 -8.50 -14.42 27.96
N GLU A 98 -9.78 -14.17 27.66
CA GLU A 98 -10.76 -15.23 27.42
C GLU A 98 -10.47 -16.02 26.14
N VAL A 99 -10.13 -15.35 25.04
CA VAL A 99 -9.78 -16.00 23.76
C VAL A 99 -8.46 -16.76 23.83
N PHE A 100 -7.51 -16.28 24.64
CA PHE A 100 -6.15 -16.80 24.76
C PHE A 100 -5.92 -17.67 25.99
N GLN A 101 -6.99 -18.20 26.61
CA GLN A 101 -6.89 -19.13 27.74
C GLN A 101 -5.88 -20.26 27.46
N GLY A 102 -4.86 -20.39 28.32
CA GLY A 102 -3.81 -21.41 28.20
C GLY A 102 -2.62 -21.06 27.29
N THR A 103 -2.47 -19.79 26.88
CA THR A 103 -1.29 -19.30 26.13
C THR A 103 -0.45 -18.32 26.97
N ASP A 104 0.75 -17.98 26.49
CA ASP A 104 1.66 -16.99 27.14
C ASP A 104 1.29 -15.54 26.79
N PHE A 105 0.01 -15.27 26.54
CA PHE A 105 -0.48 -13.92 26.24
C PHE A 105 -0.44 -13.05 27.51
N LYS A 106 0.25 -11.90 27.44
CA LYS A 106 0.44 -11.02 28.61
C LYS A 106 -0.45 -9.78 28.59
N ASN A 107 -0.54 -9.09 27.46
CA ASN A 107 -1.21 -7.80 27.37
C ASN A 107 -1.80 -7.54 25.99
N SER A 108 -2.89 -6.77 25.94
CA SER A 108 -3.61 -6.45 24.70
C SER A 108 -2.75 -5.82 23.61
N ASP A 109 -1.72 -5.04 23.99
CA ASP A 109 -0.82 -4.37 23.05
C ASP A 109 0.04 -5.35 22.22
N GLU A 110 0.19 -6.60 22.68
CA GLU A 110 0.86 -7.64 21.89
C GLU A 110 0.06 -8.03 20.65
N ILE A 111 -1.28 -8.01 20.75
CA ILE A 111 -2.18 -8.53 19.73
C ILE A 111 -2.92 -7.44 18.97
N LEU A 112 -3.34 -6.37 19.66
CA LEU A 112 -4.14 -5.28 19.10
C LEU A 112 -3.31 -4.01 18.93
N SER A 113 -3.71 -3.17 17.98
CA SER A 113 -3.19 -1.80 17.87
C SER A 113 -3.65 -0.98 19.07
N ARG A 114 -2.83 -0.01 19.48
CA ARG A 114 -3.18 0.93 20.57
C ARG A 114 -4.39 1.78 20.24
N ASN A 115 -4.79 1.88 18.98
CA ASN A 115 -6.00 2.57 18.54
C ASN A 115 -7.25 1.67 18.52
N ALA A 116 -7.17 0.38 18.89
CA ALA A 116 -8.31 -0.53 18.90
C ALA A 116 -9.47 -0.04 19.81
N TYR A 117 -9.18 0.70 20.89
CA TYR A 117 -10.21 1.32 21.72
C TYR A 117 -11.09 2.31 20.94
N LYS A 118 -10.53 3.03 19.95
CA LYS A 118 -11.30 3.93 19.09
C LYS A 118 -12.24 3.15 18.18
N GLU A 119 -11.80 1.99 17.68
CA GLU A 119 -12.64 1.10 16.88
C GLU A 119 -13.84 0.58 17.70
N LEU A 120 -13.60 0.27 18.99
CA LEU A 120 -14.65 -0.15 19.92
C LEU A 120 -15.69 0.95 20.14
N ILE A 121 -15.23 2.18 20.42
CA ILE A 121 -16.11 3.35 20.61
C ILE A 121 -16.91 3.64 19.34
N GLN A 122 -16.31 3.47 18.15
CA GLN A 122 -16.95 3.74 16.87
C GLN A 122 -18.01 2.69 16.47
N GLN A 123 -17.85 1.42 16.88
CA GLN A 123 -18.75 0.32 16.51
C GLN A 123 -20.08 0.33 17.29
N GLY A 124 -20.11 0.92 18.49
CA GLY A 124 -21.34 1.06 19.29
C GLY A 124 -21.96 -0.26 19.78
N LYS A 125 -23.19 -0.21 20.31
CA LYS A 125 -23.91 -1.33 20.98
C LYS A 125 -24.27 -2.54 20.09
N LYS A 126 -23.93 -2.55 18.80
CA LYS A 126 -24.62 -3.40 17.81
C LYS A 126 -24.05 -4.79 17.60
N HIS A 127 -22.84 -5.09 18.09
CA HIS A 127 -22.14 -6.32 17.73
C HIS A 127 -21.50 -7.01 18.93
N THR A 128 -21.80 -8.30 19.09
CA THR A 128 -21.16 -9.18 20.08
C THR A 128 -19.77 -9.63 19.62
N GLU A 129 -19.51 -9.66 18.31
CA GLU A 129 -18.19 -9.96 17.75
C GLU A 129 -17.73 -8.84 16.83
N ILE A 130 -16.56 -8.26 17.12
CA ILE A 130 -16.03 -7.09 16.42
C ILE A 130 -14.62 -7.38 15.90
N TRP A 131 -14.33 -6.88 14.70
CA TRP A 131 -13.01 -6.97 14.07
C TRP A 131 -12.13 -5.79 14.47
N PHE A 132 -11.11 -6.05 15.27
CA PHE A 132 -10.16 -5.06 15.73
C PHE A 132 -8.85 -5.13 14.94
N THR A 133 -8.25 -3.97 14.68
CA THR A 133 -6.91 -3.92 14.05
C THR A 133 -5.85 -4.54 14.95
N ALA A 134 -5.07 -5.47 14.38
CA ALA A 134 -3.98 -6.13 15.06
C ALA A 134 -2.79 -5.19 15.28
N SER A 135 -1.93 -5.52 16.24
CA SER A 135 -0.69 -4.80 16.52
C SER A 135 0.22 -4.77 15.29
N SER A 136 1.11 -3.77 15.23
CA SER A 136 2.06 -3.62 14.12
C SER A 136 2.98 -4.85 13.96
N VAL A 137 3.32 -5.50 15.09
CA VAL A 137 4.12 -6.73 15.14
C VAL A 137 3.36 -7.89 14.50
N ILE A 138 2.14 -8.17 14.96
CA ILE A 138 1.30 -9.26 14.42
C ILE A 138 1.00 -9.02 12.94
N ASN A 139 0.70 -7.78 12.55
CA ASN A 139 0.45 -7.41 11.16
C ASN A 139 1.70 -7.65 10.27
N SER A 140 2.89 -7.34 10.77
CA SER A 140 4.15 -7.54 10.04
C SER A 140 4.49 -9.02 9.88
N ILE A 141 4.25 -9.83 10.91
CA ILE A 141 4.42 -11.30 10.86
C ILE A 141 3.42 -11.91 9.87
N ASN A 142 2.16 -11.51 9.89
CA ASN A 142 1.15 -12.00 8.95
C ASN A 142 1.41 -11.57 7.48
N LYS A 143 2.26 -10.56 7.29
CA LYS A 143 2.75 -10.11 5.97
C LYS A 143 4.10 -10.75 5.59
N GLY A 144 4.70 -11.58 6.45
CA GLY A 144 6.00 -12.22 6.20
C GLY A 144 7.19 -11.24 6.23
N LYS A 145 7.02 -10.06 6.83
CA LYS A 145 8.08 -9.01 6.89
C LYS A 145 8.95 -9.11 8.14
N TYR A 146 8.44 -9.80 9.16
CA TYR A 146 9.07 -9.94 10.46
C TYR A 146 8.79 -11.36 10.96
N THR A 147 9.72 -11.96 11.70
CA THR A 147 9.54 -13.30 12.28
C THR A 147 9.99 -13.25 13.72
N ASP A 148 9.09 -13.66 14.61
CA ASP A 148 9.35 -13.81 16.04
C ASP A 148 8.61 -15.04 16.55
N GLY A 149 9.30 -15.91 17.31
CA GLY A 149 8.75 -17.19 17.74
C GLY A 149 7.52 -17.08 18.63
N HIS A 150 7.50 -16.11 19.56
CA HIS A 150 6.41 -15.88 20.50
C HIS A 150 5.15 -15.39 19.75
N TYR A 151 5.30 -14.29 19.01
CA TYR A 151 4.17 -13.69 18.29
C TYR A 151 3.66 -14.57 17.14
N THR A 152 4.53 -15.36 16.51
CA THR A 152 4.11 -16.32 15.46
C THR A 152 3.24 -17.43 16.05
N LYS A 153 3.55 -17.92 17.26
CA LYS A 153 2.73 -18.91 17.96
C LYS A 153 1.34 -18.35 18.27
N LEU A 154 1.27 -17.13 18.81
CA LEU A 154 0.00 -16.45 19.10
C LEU A 154 -0.82 -16.20 17.83
N LEU A 155 -0.17 -15.76 16.74
CA LEU A 155 -0.85 -15.55 15.46
C LEU A 155 -1.38 -16.87 14.88
N ASN A 156 -0.60 -17.95 14.94
CA ASN A 156 -1.04 -19.26 14.47
C ASN A 156 -2.21 -19.78 15.28
N TRP A 157 -2.20 -19.61 16.61
CA TRP A 157 -3.34 -19.93 17.47
C TRP A 157 -4.62 -19.22 17.03
N LEU A 158 -4.54 -17.90 16.77
CA LEU A 158 -5.69 -17.15 16.29
C LEU A 158 -6.15 -17.58 14.88
N LYS A 159 -5.21 -17.97 14.00
CA LYS A 159 -5.51 -18.48 12.66
C LYS A 159 -6.23 -19.83 12.71
N GLU A 160 -5.76 -20.75 13.56
CA GLU A 160 -6.40 -22.06 13.78
C GLU A 160 -7.84 -21.90 14.27
N LYS A 161 -8.10 -20.89 15.12
CA LYS A 161 -9.44 -20.55 15.61
C LYS A 161 -10.28 -19.74 14.60
N GLY A 162 -9.75 -19.44 13.41
CA GLY A 162 -10.47 -18.66 12.38
C GLY A 162 -10.72 -17.20 12.75
N ARG A 163 -10.03 -16.67 13.77
CA ARG A 163 -10.24 -15.31 14.33
C ARG A 163 -9.36 -14.24 13.67
N VAL A 164 -8.67 -14.55 12.57
CA VAL A 164 -7.77 -13.61 11.87
C VAL A 164 -8.14 -13.50 10.41
N LYS A 165 -8.31 -12.26 9.93
CA LYS A 165 -8.52 -11.97 8.51
C LYS A 165 -7.77 -10.71 8.09
N LYS A 166 -7.48 -10.60 6.78
CA LYS A 166 -6.92 -9.39 6.17
C LYS A 166 -8.06 -8.52 5.66
N PHE A 167 -8.02 -7.24 5.99
CA PHE A 167 -8.99 -6.23 5.55
C PHE A 167 -8.30 -5.09 4.83
N PHE A 168 -9.03 -4.41 3.97
CA PHE A 168 -8.57 -3.17 3.36
C PHE A 168 -8.62 -2.04 4.38
N ASN A 169 -7.49 -1.38 4.63
CA ASN A 169 -7.38 -0.31 5.60
C ASN A 169 -7.91 1.00 5.01
N LYS A 170 -9.22 1.24 5.17
CA LYS A 170 -9.85 2.51 4.77
C LYS A 170 -9.30 3.72 5.57
N SER A 171 -8.87 3.50 6.81
CA SER A 171 -8.30 4.53 7.68
C SER A 171 -7.05 5.16 7.04
N LEU A 172 -6.16 4.34 6.48
CA LEU A 172 -4.95 4.79 5.74
C LEU A 172 -5.26 5.72 4.54
N PHE A 173 -6.46 5.66 3.97
CA PHE A 173 -6.82 6.55 2.87
C PHE A 173 -7.47 7.83 3.38
N PHE A 174 -8.44 7.71 4.29
CA PHE A 174 -9.35 8.80 4.64
C PHE A 174 -9.10 9.44 6.00
N GLN A 175 -8.50 8.73 6.94
CA GLN A 175 -8.22 9.24 8.29
C GLN A 175 -6.79 9.76 8.35
N SER A 176 -6.57 10.79 9.16
CA SER A 176 -5.27 11.42 9.36
C SER A 176 -4.98 11.46 10.86
N ASP A 177 -4.53 10.33 11.41
CA ASP A 177 -4.03 10.25 12.79
C ASP A 177 -2.50 10.18 12.77
N SER A 178 -1.82 11.29 13.08
CA SER A 178 -0.36 11.40 13.00
C SER A 178 0.41 10.59 14.05
N ARG A 179 -0.28 9.96 15.01
CA ARG A 179 0.36 9.23 16.12
C ARG A 179 0.75 7.81 15.77
N GLU A 180 0.09 7.22 14.77
CA GLU A 180 0.34 5.85 14.35
C GLU A 180 0.42 5.77 12.82
N PRO A 181 1.57 5.35 12.25
CA PRO A 181 1.78 5.36 10.80
C PRO A 181 0.78 4.48 10.03
N GLU A 182 0.14 3.50 10.67
CA GLU A 182 -0.93 2.68 10.09
C GLU A 182 -2.23 3.44 9.78
N ASN A 183 -2.40 4.65 10.32
CA ASN A 183 -3.56 5.53 10.11
C ASN A 183 -3.20 6.82 9.36
N ALA A 184 -2.08 6.84 8.63
CA ALA A 184 -1.61 8.01 7.89
C ALA A 184 -2.41 8.23 6.59
N GLY A 185 -2.87 9.46 6.32
CA GLY A 185 -3.76 9.78 5.20
C GLY A 185 -3.06 10.00 3.85
N ILE A 186 -3.02 8.96 3.02
CA ILE A 186 -2.40 9.01 1.66
C ILE A 186 -3.16 9.96 0.72
N LEU A 187 -4.47 10.10 0.86
CA LEU A 187 -5.28 10.96 -0.03
C LEU A 187 -4.92 12.44 0.09
N GLY A 188 -4.59 12.91 1.29
CA GLY A 188 -4.18 14.31 1.51
C GLY A 188 -2.92 14.66 0.74
N ALA A 189 -1.93 13.76 0.73
CA ALA A 189 -0.71 13.92 -0.06
C ALA A 189 -1.00 13.95 -1.57
N LEU A 190 -1.91 13.09 -2.04
CA LEU A 190 -2.29 13.03 -3.46
C LEU A 190 -2.99 14.31 -3.93
N ILE A 191 -3.95 14.81 -3.13
CA ILE A 191 -4.67 16.06 -3.42
C ILE A 191 -3.70 17.25 -3.39
N GLY A 192 -2.79 17.29 -2.42
CA GLY A 192 -1.77 18.33 -2.34
C GLY A 192 -0.86 18.37 -3.57
N SER A 193 -0.34 17.21 -3.99
CA SER A 193 0.47 17.11 -5.22
C SER A 193 -0.31 17.52 -6.47
N LEU A 194 -1.58 17.12 -6.56
CA LEU A 194 -2.45 17.49 -7.69
C LEU A 194 -2.70 19.00 -7.73
N MET A 195 -2.97 19.63 -6.59
CA MET A 195 -3.14 21.08 -6.47
C MET A 195 -1.87 21.83 -6.91
N THR A 196 -0.68 21.36 -6.52
CA THR A 196 0.58 21.98 -6.98
C THR A 196 0.73 21.91 -8.50
N ILE A 197 0.43 20.76 -9.12
CA ILE A 197 0.48 20.61 -10.58
C ILE A 197 -0.52 21.56 -11.25
N ILE A 198 -1.77 21.62 -10.76
CA ILE A 198 -2.81 22.49 -11.32
C ILE A 198 -2.42 23.97 -11.20
N VAL A 199 -1.87 24.40 -10.06
CA VAL A 199 -1.47 25.80 -9.84
C VAL A 199 -0.21 26.19 -10.62
N CYS A 200 0.73 25.27 -10.80
CA CYS A 200 1.97 25.57 -11.52
C CYS A 200 1.84 25.45 -13.04
N LEU A 201 0.91 24.63 -13.55
CA LEU A 201 0.70 24.44 -14.99
C LEU A 201 -0.56 25.14 -15.53
N GLY A 202 -1.48 25.56 -14.66
CA GLY A 202 -2.64 26.38 -15.01
C GLY A 202 -2.32 27.86 -14.95
#